data_AF-R7U4K9-F1
#
_entry.id   AF-R7U4K9-F1
#
_cell.length_a   1.000
_cell.length_b   1.000
_cell.length_c   1.000
_cell.angle_alpha   90.00
_cell.angle_beta   90.00
_cell.angle_gamma   90.00
#
_symmetry.space_group_name_H-M   'P 1'
#
loop_
_entity.id
_entity.type
_entity.pdbx_description
1 polymer ?
#
loop_
_entity_poly.entity_id
_entity_poly.type
_entity_poly.pdbx_seq_one_letter_code
_entity_poly.pdbx_strand_id
1 'polypeptide(L)' 'CGKNMLFKKCGSNCRPTCADPDGSECSDEPCQEGCFCYSGMIYDGVGACIKPEQC' A
#
# COMPACT_ATOMS: atom_id res chain seq x y z
N CYS A 1 -1.10 12.14 -3.85
CA CYS A 1 -0.98 11.04 -2.87
C CYS A 1 -1.26 11.57 -1.49
N GLY A 2 -1.79 10.73 -0.58
CA GLY A 2 -2.06 11.09 0.81
C GLY A 2 -0.82 11.12 1.69
N LYS A 3 -1.04 11.15 3.01
CA LYS A 3 0.05 11.09 4.00
C LYS A 3 0.75 9.73 3.92
N ASN A 4 2.09 9.74 3.95
CA ASN A 4 2.92 8.53 3.89
C ASN A 4 2.78 7.69 2.61
N MET A 5 2.46 8.36 1.50
CA MET A 5 2.32 7.73 0.19
C MET A 5 3.26 8.38 -0.81
N LEU A 6 3.89 7.57 -1.66
CA LEU A 6 4.66 8.04 -2.80
C LEU A 6 3.95 7.73 -4.11
N PHE A 7 4.01 8.67 -5.05
CA PHE A 7 3.56 8.42 -6.42
C PHE A 7 4.61 7.57 -7.14
N LYS A 8 4.19 6.44 -7.72
CA LYS A 8 5.02 5.63 -8.60
C LYS A 8 4.30 5.47 -9.93
N LYS A 9 5.06 5.53 -11.03
CA LYS A 9 4.55 5.18 -12.37
C LYS A 9 4.35 3.67 -12.56
N CYS A 10 5.03 2.87 -11.77
CA CYS A 10 4.97 1.41 -11.77
C CYS A 10 5.15 0.97 -10.31
N GLY A 11 4.05 0.68 -9.63
CA GLY A 11 4.05 0.07 -8.31
C GLY A 11 3.20 -1.19 -8.31
N SER A 12 3.57 -2.14 -7.46
CA SER A 12 2.78 -3.35 -7.29
C SER A 12 1.41 -2.99 -6.72
N ASN A 13 0.33 -3.51 -7.32
CA ASN A 13 -1.02 -3.29 -6.82
C ASN A 13 -1.26 -3.98 -5.46
N CYS A 14 -0.32 -4.84 -5.04
CA CYS A 14 -0.21 -5.36 -3.69
C CYS A 14 -0.11 -4.23 -2.67
N ARG A 15 -1.26 -3.92 -2.07
CA ARG A 15 -1.36 -2.87 -1.08
C ARG A 15 -1.63 -3.53 0.28
N PRO A 16 -0.59 -3.72 1.12
CA PRO A 16 -0.79 -4.32 2.43
C PRO A 16 -1.70 -3.42 3.26
N THR A 17 -2.61 -4.02 4.02
CA THR A 17 -3.61 -3.34 4.87
C THR A 17 -3.58 -3.92 6.28
N CYS A 18 -4.29 -3.32 7.24
CA CYS A 18 -4.43 -3.93 8.59
C CYS A 18 -5.03 -5.35 8.55
N ALA A 19 -5.91 -5.62 7.60
CA ALA A 19 -6.57 -6.91 7.46
C ALA A 19 -5.70 -7.96 6.75
N ASP A 20 -4.76 -7.49 5.91
CA ASP A 20 -3.81 -8.31 5.17
C ASP A 20 -2.43 -7.61 5.15
N PRO A 21 -1.66 -7.74 6.25
CA PRO A 21 -0.39 -7.03 6.42
C PRO A 21 0.70 -7.55 5.46
N ASP A 22 0.61 -8.81 5.06
CA ASP A 22 1.52 -9.43 4.10
C ASP A 22 1.21 -9.04 2.65
N GLY A 23 0.03 -8.45 2.38
CA GLY A 23 -0.40 -8.16 1.01
C GLY A 23 -0.48 -9.45 0.19
N SER A 24 -0.97 -10.54 0.80
CA SER A 24 -1.02 -11.87 0.18
C SER A 24 -2.15 -11.96 -0.85
N GLU A 25 -3.19 -11.15 -0.67
CA GLU A 25 -4.36 -11.08 -1.57
C GLU A 25 -4.08 -10.15 -2.77
N CYS A 26 -2.94 -10.33 -3.43
CA CYS A 26 -2.70 -9.69 -4.71
C CYS A 26 -2.22 -10.71 -5.73
N SER A 27 -2.97 -10.78 -6.82
CA SER A 27 -2.52 -11.48 -8.02
C SER A 27 -1.35 -10.74 -8.65
N ASP A 28 -0.51 -11.45 -9.41
CA ASP A 28 0.57 -10.94 -10.28
C ASP A 28 0.03 -10.03 -11.40
N GLU A 29 -0.62 -8.95 -11.00
CA GLU A 29 -1.14 -7.92 -11.88
C GLU A 29 0.03 -7.05 -12.36
N PRO A 30 -0.02 -6.58 -13.61
CA PRO A 30 0.97 -5.64 -14.12
C PRO A 30 1.02 -4.39 -13.22
N CYS A 31 2.22 -3.87 -12.98
CA CYS A 31 2.37 -2.68 -12.14
C CYS A 31 1.55 -1.52 -12.70
N GLN A 32 0.87 -0.78 -11.82
CA GLN A 32 0.07 0.37 -12.21
C GLN A 32 0.71 1.67 -11.75
N GLU A 33 0.37 2.76 -12.45
CA GLU A 33 0.69 4.10 -11.98
C GLU A 33 -0.29 4.52 -10.89
N GLY A 34 0.22 5.06 -9.79
CA GLY A 34 -0.61 5.38 -8.66
C GLY A 34 0.18 5.77 -7.43
N CYS A 35 -0.55 5.89 -6.32
CA CYS A 35 0.04 6.22 -5.03
C CYS A 35 0.17 4.98 -4.17
N PHE A 36 1.40 4.69 -3.75
CA PHE A 36 1.74 3.51 -2.97
C PHE A 36 2.27 3.92 -1.59
N CYS A 37 2.06 3.07 -0.59
CA CYS A 37 2.64 3.29 0.74
C CYS A 37 4.17 3.25 0.67
N TYR A 38 4.83 3.98 1.57
CA TYR A 38 6.26 3.78 1.79
C TYR A 38 6.55 2.35 2.25
N SER A 39 7.77 1.89 2.00
CA SER A 39 8.20 0.56 2.45
C SER A 39 8.03 0.43 3.95
N GLY A 40 7.42 -0.67 4.40
CA GLY A 40 7.11 -0.92 5.82
C GLY A 40 5.87 -0.19 6.35
N MET A 41 5.05 0.40 5.48
CA MET A 41 3.77 1.01 5.85
C MET A 41 2.61 0.30 5.16
N ILE A 42 1.48 0.26 5.84
CA ILE A 42 0.27 -0.41 5.38
C ILE A 42 -0.89 0.58 5.28
N TYR A 43 -1.78 0.34 4.34
CA TYR A 43 -2.90 1.23 4.05
C TYR A 43 -4.01 1.06 5.09
N ASP A 44 -4.49 2.18 5.65
CA ASP A 44 -5.51 2.19 6.70
C ASP A 44 -6.94 1.98 6.17
N GLY A 45 -7.13 1.92 4.85
CA GLY A 45 -8.46 1.83 4.21
C GLY A 45 -9.16 3.17 3.96
N VAL A 46 -8.71 4.24 4.61
CA VAL A 46 -9.33 5.58 4.61
C VAL A 46 -8.61 6.56 3.68
N GLY A 47 -7.31 6.37 3.46
CA GLY A 47 -6.54 7.25 2.56
C GLY A 47 -5.12 7.56 3.02
N ALA A 48 -4.68 6.96 4.13
CA ALA A 48 -3.34 7.14 4.66
C ALA A 48 -2.61 5.80 4.76
N CYS A 49 -1.28 5.86 4.75
CA CYS A 49 -0.46 4.72 5.12
C CYS A 49 0.05 4.93 6.55
N ILE A 50 -0.16 3.92 7.38
CA ILE A 50 0.24 3.87 8.78
C ILE A 50 1.27 2.77 8.97
N LYS A 51 1.95 2.76 10.11
CA LYS A 51 2.83 1.64 10.42
C LYS A 51 1.98 0.40 10.75
N PRO A 52 2.47 -0.81 10.49
CA PRO A 52 1.81 -2.04 10.92
C PRO A 52 1.55 -2.10 12.43
N GLU A 53 2.39 -1.44 13.22
CA GLU A 53 2.23 -1.30 14.68
C GLU A 53 1.11 -0.33 15.10
N GLN A 54 0.54 0.41 14.14
CA GLN A 54 -0.51 1.42 14.36
C GLN A 54 -1.89 0.96 13.86
N CYS A 55 -1.96 -0.23 13.26
CA CYS A 55 -3.16 -1.04 13.37
C CYS A 55 -3.22 -1.59 14.82
#